data_AF-A0A8T5EUR1-F1
#
_entry.id   AF-A0A8T5EUR1-F1
#
_cell.length_a   1.000
_cell.length_b   1.000
_cell.length_c   1.000
_cell.angle_alpha   90.00
_cell.angle_beta   90.00
_cell.angle_gamma   90.00
#
_symmetry.space_group_name_H-M   'P 1'
#
loop_
_entity.id
_entity.type
_entity.pdbx_description
1 polymer ?
#
loop_
_entity_poly.entity_id
_entity_poly.type
_entity_poly.pdbx_seq_one_letter_code
_entity_poly.pdbx_strand_id
1 'polypeptide(L)'
;MRDKVLSLLKQHGPMLPVEIGSKLGIDSFMAKAFLADLVESGEVKISKEKLAESNMYYLPGQDSQVQVKMSQITVDHNKTARTYGVPTVSADPKLQAKRDAFTQRLREIEEAELKRRAKSVSQPPPSRSISRPTPRQVVMPIAAPQPRPTPIQRPSLAPVKAPISKSMPPPPMLDKAAETAYEPEAKRTFLDQAMDWLRMEGTEIIEELSSKKNEMELIVNVYTDFGKVNFYMKIKNKKSITEADLMAIYAGAMENKCPAVLVTNGNLAKSAEAFLDEKGWIIKVKKL
;
A
#
# COMPACT_ATOMS: atom_id res chain seq x y z
N MET A 1 -9.28 -8.32 -28.25
CA MET A 1 -9.54 -7.91 -26.84
C MET A 1 -10.82 -7.11 -26.72
N ARG A 2 -11.05 -6.13 -27.61
CA ARG A 2 -12.32 -5.39 -27.75
C ARG A 2 -13.56 -6.30 -27.74
N ASP A 3 -13.57 -7.36 -28.56
CA ASP A 3 -14.71 -8.29 -28.64
C ASP A 3 -15.00 -9.03 -27.34
N LYS A 4 -13.95 -9.32 -26.55
CA LYS A 4 -14.10 -9.96 -25.24
C LYS A 4 -14.78 -9.01 -24.25
N VAL A 5 -14.41 -7.73 -24.26
CA VAL A 5 -15.05 -6.70 -23.43
C VAL A 5 -16.52 -6.53 -23.82
N LEU A 6 -16.82 -6.50 -25.12
CA LEU A 6 -18.19 -6.48 -25.63
C LEU A 6 -19.00 -7.71 -25.20
N SER A 7 -18.43 -8.92 -25.29
CA SER A 7 -19.11 -10.14 -24.82
C SER A 7 -19.41 -10.09 -23.33
N LEU A 8 -18.51 -9.52 -22.52
CA LEU A 8 -18.70 -9.37 -21.09
C LEU A 8 -19.80 -8.36 -20.75
N LEU A 9 -19.83 -7.21 -21.44
CA LEU A 9 -20.89 -6.21 -21.29
C LEU A 9 -22.27 -6.76 -21.71
N LYS A 10 -22.32 -7.65 -22.70
CA LYS A 10 -23.56 -8.35 -23.08
C LYS A 10 -24.03 -9.32 -22.00
N GLN A 11 -23.11 -10.03 -21.33
CA GLN A 11 -23.44 -11.05 -20.33
C GLN A 11 -23.76 -10.46 -18.95
N HIS A 12 -22.99 -9.47 -18.49
CA HIS A 12 -23.09 -8.91 -17.14
C HIS A 12 -23.75 -7.53 -17.09
N GLY A 13 -24.02 -6.93 -18.25
CA GLY A 13 -24.66 -5.62 -18.35
C GLY A 13 -23.67 -4.47 -18.07
N PRO A 14 -24.15 -3.35 -17.49
CA PRO A 14 -23.32 -2.17 -17.24
C PRO A 14 -22.25 -2.45 -16.18
N MET A 15 -21.00 -2.12 -16.49
CA MET A 15 -19.85 -2.44 -15.63
C MET A 15 -18.86 -1.30 -15.49
N LEU A 16 -18.09 -1.35 -14.40
CA LEU A 16 -16.97 -0.45 -14.13
C LEU A 16 -15.67 -1.01 -14.73
N PRO A 17 -14.67 -0.17 -15.02
CA PRO A 17 -13.37 -0.63 -15.51
C PRO A 17 -12.70 -1.68 -14.61
N VAL A 18 -12.86 -1.54 -13.29
CA VAL A 18 -12.30 -2.46 -12.29
C VAL A 18 -12.95 -3.85 -12.36
N GLU A 19 -14.27 -3.92 -12.59
CA GLU A 19 -15.00 -5.19 -12.75
C GLU A 19 -14.52 -5.92 -14.02
N ILE A 20 -14.33 -5.17 -15.11
CA ILE A 20 -13.85 -5.69 -16.39
C ILE A 20 -12.41 -6.20 -16.25
N GLY A 21 -11.54 -5.41 -15.62
CA GLY A 21 -10.17 -5.81 -15.34
C GLY A 21 -10.09 -7.09 -14.49
N SER A 22 -10.90 -7.18 -13.43
CA SER A 22 -10.97 -8.36 -12.57
C SER A 22 -11.42 -9.62 -13.30
N LYS A 23 -12.36 -9.50 -14.25
CA LYS A 23 -12.86 -10.65 -15.03
C LYS A 23 -11.91 -11.09 -16.14
N LEU A 24 -11.16 -10.16 -16.72
CA LEU A 24 -10.23 -10.44 -17.81
C LEU A 24 -8.78 -10.69 -17.34
N GLY A 25 -8.48 -10.44 -16.06
CA GLY A 25 -7.12 -10.52 -15.53
C GLY A 25 -6.22 -9.39 -16.05
N ILE A 26 -6.80 -8.23 -16.36
CA ILE A 26 -6.09 -7.07 -16.91
C ILE A 26 -6.17 -5.93 -15.89
N ASP A 27 -5.16 -5.07 -15.86
CA ASP A 27 -5.20 -3.85 -15.08
C ASP A 27 -6.35 -2.90 -15.48
N SER A 28 -6.86 -2.16 -14.50
CA SER A 28 -7.96 -1.20 -14.64
C SER A 28 -7.62 -0.07 -15.62
N PHE A 29 -6.34 0.30 -15.73
CA PHE A 29 -5.88 1.30 -16.69
C PHE A 29 -6.04 0.83 -18.13
N MET A 30 -5.61 -0.40 -18.42
CA MET A 30 -5.76 -1.01 -19.74
C MET A 30 -7.24 -1.25 -20.07
N ALA A 31 -8.05 -1.69 -19.11
CA ALA A 31 -9.49 -1.80 -19.29
C ALA A 31 -10.12 -0.45 -19.67
N LYS A 32 -9.70 0.65 -19.04
CA LYS A 32 -10.16 2.01 -19.37
C LYS A 32 -9.73 2.42 -20.79
N ALA A 33 -8.52 2.08 -21.22
CA ALA A 33 -8.05 2.37 -22.59
C ALA A 33 -8.89 1.63 -23.64
N PHE A 34 -9.16 0.33 -23.45
CA PHE A 34 -10.02 -0.44 -24.36
C PHE A 34 -11.47 0.06 -24.37
N LEU A 35 -11.98 0.53 -23.23
CA LEU A 35 -13.32 1.09 -23.14
C LEU A 35 -13.43 2.47 -23.81
N ALA A 36 -12.40 3.32 -23.69
CA ALA A 36 -12.37 4.62 -24.37
C ALA A 36 -12.45 4.47 -25.89
N ASP A 37 -11.70 3.52 -26.42
CA ASP A 37 -11.66 3.14 -27.83
C ASP A 37 -13.03 2.59 -28.32
N LEU A 38 -13.71 1.76 -27.50
CA LEU A 38 -15.08 1.28 -27.79
C LEU A 38 -16.17 2.36 -27.69
N VAL A 39 -15.91 3.41 -26.92
CA VAL A 39 -16.79 4.58 -26.86
C VAL A 39 -16.59 5.46 -28.09
N GLU A 40 -15.35 5.61 -28.55
CA GLU A 40 -15.03 6.33 -29.78
C GLU A 40 -15.61 5.62 -31.01
N SER A 41 -15.63 4.28 -31.03
CA SER A 41 -16.33 3.50 -32.07
C SER A 41 -17.86 3.56 -31.97
N GLY A 42 -18.41 4.11 -30.88
CA GLY A 42 -19.85 4.27 -30.67
C GLY A 42 -20.59 2.99 -30.25
N GLU A 43 -19.87 1.90 -30.00
CA GLU A 43 -20.46 0.62 -29.58
C GLU A 43 -20.84 0.59 -28.10
N VAL A 44 -20.14 1.38 -27.29
CA VAL A 44 -20.34 1.49 -25.84
C VAL A 44 -20.61 2.94 -25.47
N LYS A 45 -21.49 3.15 -24.48
CA LYS A 45 -21.81 4.46 -23.93
C LYS A 45 -21.27 4.61 -22.50
N ILE A 46 -21.00 5.85 -22.15
CA ILE A 46 -20.52 6.25 -20.83
C ILE A 46 -21.70 6.82 -20.02
N SER A 47 -21.76 6.47 -18.74
CA SER A 47 -22.70 7.06 -17.78
C SER A 47 -22.48 8.56 -17.63
N LYS A 48 -23.57 9.33 -17.51
CA LYS A 48 -23.51 10.76 -17.17
C LYS A 48 -23.00 10.99 -15.74
N GLU A 49 -23.30 10.05 -14.84
CA GLU A 49 -22.94 10.12 -13.44
C GLU A 49 -21.64 9.34 -13.17
N LYS A 50 -20.77 9.94 -12.36
CA LYS A 50 -19.51 9.35 -11.91
C LYS A 50 -19.73 8.62 -10.60
N LEU A 51 -19.22 7.39 -10.51
CA LEU A 51 -19.14 6.68 -9.25
C LEU A 51 -17.70 6.79 -8.73
N ALA A 52 -17.53 7.61 -7.69
CA ALA A 52 -16.22 8.04 -7.19
C ALA A 52 -15.35 8.66 -8.30
N GLU A 53 -14.36 7.92 -8.81
CA GLU A 53 -13.40 8.40 -9.81
C GLU A 53 -13.64 7.85 -11.23
N SER A 54 -14.61 6.93 -11.39
CA SER A 54 -14.81 6.23 -12.66
C SER A 54 -16.25 6.27 -13.14
N ASN A 55 -16.42 6.40 -14.46
CA ASN A 55 -17.73 6.27 -15.10
C ASN A 55 -18.07 4.79 -15.31
N MET A 56 -19.36 4.48 -15.29
CA MET A 56 -19.87 3.16 -15.70
C MET A 56 -20.03 3.11 -17.23
N TYR A 57 -19.67 1.98 -17.82
CA TYR A 57 -19.76 1.73 -19.25
C TYR A 57 -20.88 0.73 -19.53
N TYR A 58 -21.67 0.97 -20.57
CA TYR A 58 -22.85 0.17 -20.88
C TYR A 58 -23.14 0.14 -22.38
N LEU A 59 -23.89 -0.87 -22.82
CA LEU A 59 -24.33 -0.96 -24.21
C LEU A 59 -25.57 -0.08 -24.44
N PRO A 60 -25.74 0.52 -25.63
CA PRO A 60 -26.91 1.34 -25.93
C PRO A 60 -28.21 0.55 -25.70
N GLY A 61 -29.12 1.10 -24.89
CA GLY A 61 -30.37 0.43 -24.48
C GLY A 61 -30.35 -0.18 -23.07
N GLN A 62 -29.20 -0.18 -22.38
CA GLN A 62 -29.08 -0.63 -20.99
C GLN A 62 -29.17 0.52 -19.96
N ASP A 63 -29.60 1.71 -20.37
CA ASP A 63 -29.64 2.92 -19.53
C ASP A 63 -30.38 2.70 -18.20
N SER A 64 -31.52 1.99 -18.22
CA SER A 64 -32.30 1.69 -17.00
C SER A 64 -31.52 0.83 -16.00
N GLN A 65 -30.69 -0.10 -16.47
CA GLN A 65 -29.89 -0.98 -15.60
C GLN A 65 -28.74 -0.22 -14.93
N VAL A 66 -28.18 0.77 -15.62
CA VAL A 66 -27.12 1.64 -15.08
C VAL A 66 -27.62 2.37 -13.83
N GLN A 67 -28.84 2.91 -13.89
CA GLN A 67 -29.40 3.70 -12.79
C GLN A 67 -29.72 2.83 -11.56
N VAL A 68 -30.25 1.60 -11.78
CA VAL A 68 -30.48 0.64 -10.69
C VAL A 68 -29.14 0.27 -10.03
N LYS A 69 -28.13 -0.10 -10.82
CA LYS A 69 -26.82 -0.51 -10.31
C LYS A 69 -26.10 0.66 -9.59
N MET A 70 -26.20 1.88 -10.10
CA MET A 70 -25.70 3.09 -9.43
C MET A 70 -26.35 3.31 -8.06
N SER A 71 -27.68 3.19 -7.97
CA SER A 71 -28.37 3.38 -6.70
C SER A 71 -27.96 2.34 -5.66
N GLN A 72 -27.79 1.09 -6.07
CA GLN A 72 -27.36 0.01 -5.18
C GLN A 72 -25.94 0.24 -4.63
N ILE A 73 -24.99 0.59 -5.51
CA ILE A 73 -23.60 0.79 -5.09
C ILE A 73 -23.47 2.03 -4.18
N THR A 74 -24.27 3.06 -4.40
CA THR A 74 -24.31 4.26 -3.51
C THR A 74 -24.80 3.91 -2.10
N VAL A 75 -25.81 3.04 -1.99
CA VAL A 75 -26.31 2.54 -0.69
C VAL A 75 -25.24 1.71 0.02
N ASP A 76 -24.46 0.92 -0.72
CA ASP A 76 -23.37 0.12 -0.16
C ASP A 76 -22.19 0.98 0.34
N HIS A 77 -21.80 2.03 -0.40
CA HIS A 77 -20.71 2.93 0.02
C HIS A 77 -21.08 3.84 1.18
N ASN A 78 -22.35 4.21 1.31
CA ASN A 78 -22.82 5.04 2.43
C ASN A 78 -23.02 4.26 3.74
N LYS A 79 -22.61 2.99 3.81
CA LYS A 79 -22.50 2.20 5.06
C LYS A 79 -21.37 2.74 5.96
N THR A 80 -21.54 3.95 6.47
CA THR A 80 -20.67 4.61 7.45
C THR A 80 -20.91 4.01 8.85
N ALA A 81 -20.02 4.24 9.82
CA ALA A 81 -20.22 3.91 11.25
C ALA A 81 -21.62 4.32 11.80
N ARG A 82 -22.26 5.35 11.23
CA ARG A 82 -23.62 5.81 11.57
C ARG A 82 -24.74 4.86 11.14
N THR A 83 -24.54 4.10 10.07
CA THR A 83 -25.47 3.04 9.57
C THR A 83 -25.31 1.72 10.33
N TYR A 84 -24.26 1.58 11.14
CA TYR A 84 -24.17 0.57 12.21
C TYR A 84 -24.91 1.01 13.47
N GLY A 85 -25.80 2.00 13.39
CA GLY A 85 -26.81 2.20 14.42
C GLY A 85 -27.49 0.87 14.69
N VAL A 86 -27.62 0.51 15.98
CA VAL A 86 -28.29 -0.72 16.42
C VAL A 86 -29.56 -0.85 15.59
N PRO A 87 -29.75 -1.94 14.81
CA PRO A 87 -30.95 -2.10 14.02
C PRO A 87 -32.13 -1.86 14.97
N THR A 88 -32.98 -0.89 14.64
CA THR A 88 -34.14 -0.59 15.47
C THR A 88 -34.98 -1.85 15.47
N VAL A 89 -34.82 -2.65 16.53
CA VAL A 89 -35.36 -4.00 16.57
C VAL A 89 -36.87 -3.85 16.46
N SER A 90 -37.44 -4.40 15.39
CA SER A 90 -38.88 -4.40 15.15
C SER A 90 -39.60 -4.83 16.43
N ALA A 91 -40.62 -4.07 16.82
CA ALA A 91 -41.39 -4.30 18.04
C ALA A 91 -42.35 -5.48 17.83
N ASP A 92 -41.81 -6.68 17.66
CA ASP A 92 -42.62 -7.89 17.52
C ASP A 92 -43.18 -8.29 18.91
N PRO A 93 -44.48 -8.60 19.04
CA PRO A 93 -45.10 -8.92 20.33
C PRO A 93 -44.42 -10.08 21.09
N LYS A 94 -43.86 -11.05 20.36
CA LYS A 94 -43.11 -12.19 20.96
C LYS A 94 -41.80 -11.76 21.61
N LEU A 95 -41.14 -10.73 21.07
CA LEU A 95 -39.86 -10.26 21.60
C LEU A 95 -40.06 -9.40 22.86
N GLN A 96 -41.16 -8.63 22.91
CA GLN A 96 -41.57 -7.89 24.11
C GLN A 96 -41.87 -8.84 25.27
N ALA A 97 -42.65 -9.89 25.04
CA ALA A 97 -42.92 -10.90 26.06
C ALA A 97 -41.64 -11.53 26.65
N LYS A 98 -40.61 -11.78 25.82
CA LYS A 98 -39.31 -12.29 26.29
C LYS A 98 -38.54 -11.26 27.12
N ARG A 99 -38.60 -9.97 26.76
CA ARG A 99 -38.00 -8.87 27.53
C ARG A 99 -38.66 -8.73 28.89
N ASP A 100 -39.97 -8.82 28.94
CA ASP A 100 -40.74 -8.71 30.18
C ASP A 100 -40.45 -9.90 31.12
N ALA A 101 -40.42 -11.12 30.57
CA ALA A 101 -40.03 -12.30 31.35
C ALA A 101 -38.60 -12.19 31.93
N PHE A 102 -37.66 -11.63 31.15
CA PHE A 102 -36.28 -11.44 31.61
C PHE A 102 -36.20 -10.39 32.74
N THR A 103 -36.92 -9.28 32.61
CA THR A 103 -36.93 -8.22 33.63
C THR A 103 -37.59 -8.69 34.93
N GLN A 104 -38.64 -9.50 34.84
CA GLN A 104 -39.26 -10.14 36.02
C GLN A 104 -38.27 -11.06 36.74
N ARG A 105 -37.53 -11.88 35.99
CA ARG A 105 -36.52 -12.79 36.56
C ARG A 105 -35.38 -12.04 37.26
N LEU A 106 -34.95 -10.89 36.72
CA LEU A 106 -33.94 -10.05 37.37
C LEU A 106 -34.42 -9.50 38.72
N ARG A 107 -35.65 -9.01 38.79
CA ARG A 107 -36.23 -8.53 40.07
C ARG A 107 -36.35 -9.64 41.09
N GLU A 108 -36.75 -10.84 40.68
CA GLU A 108 -36.84 -12.00 41.58
C GLU A 108 -35.47 -12.37 42.17
N ILE A 109 -34.41 -12.33 41.36
CA ILE A 109 -33.04 -12.57 41.82
C ILE A 109 -32.59 -11.48 42.81
N GLU A 110 -32.86 -10.21 42.50
CA GLU A 110 -32.51 -9.08 43.36
C GLU A 110 -33.23 -9.14 44.72
N GLU A 111 -34.52 -9.46 44.72
CA GLU A 111 -35.30 -9.67 45.95
C GLU A 111 -34.82 -10.88 46.75
N ALA A 112 -34.49 -11.98 46.07
CA ALA A 112 -33.93 -13.17 46.73
C ALA A 112 -32.56 -12.89 47.34
N GLU A 113 -31.72 -12.08 46.68
CA GLU A 113 -30.43 -11.65 47.20
C GLU A 113 -30.59 -10.74 48.41
N LEU A 114 -31.49 -9.76 48.37
CA LEU A 114 -31.83 -8.89 49.50
C LEU A 114 -32.32 -9.70 50.70
N LYS A 115 -33.20 -10.69 50.49
CA LYS A 115 -33.67 -11.60 51.54
C LYS A 115 -32.53 -12.45 52.11
N ARG A 116 -31.60 -12.93 51.28
CA ARG A 116 -30.41 -13.67 51.74
C ARG A 116 -29.47 -12.79 52.56
N ARG A 117 -29.20 -11.56 52.08
CA ARG A 117 -28.35 -10.58 52.79
C ARG A 117 -28.96 -10.16 54.12
N ALA A 118 -30.26 -9.90 54.18
CA ALA A 118 -30.96 -9.59 55.43
C ALA A 118 -30.90 -10.77 56.43
N LYS A 119 -30.94 -12.01 55.94
CA LYS A 119 -30.87 -13.22 56.77
C LYS A 119 -29.44 -13.58 57.21
N SER A 120 -28.41 -13.16 56.47
CA SER A 120 -27.01 -13.47 56.78
C SER A 120 -26.34 -12.52 57.77
N VAL A 121 -26.98 -11.41 58.18
CA VAL A 121 -26.42 -10.46 59.17
C VAL A 121 -26.49 -10.99 60.61
N SER A 122 -27.20 -12.08 60.89
CA SER A 122 -27.40 -12.57 62.27
C SER A 122 -26.41 -13.64 62.77
N GLN A 123 -25.45 -14.12 61.97
CA GLN A 123 -24.42 -15.05 62.46
C GLN A 123 -23.04 -14.78 61.83
N PRO A 124 -22.01 -14.41 62.62
CA PRO A 124 -20.64 -14.42 62.12
C PRO A 124 -20.24 -15.87 61.77
N PRO A 125 -19.60 -16.10 60.61
CA PRO A 125 -19.21 -17.45 60.21
C PRO A 125 -18.20 -18.03 61.22
N PRO A 126 -18.33 -19.30 61.61
CA PRO A 126 -17.35 -19.93 62.49
C PRO A 126 -16.00 -19.96 61.78
N SER A 127 -14.97 -19.43 62.44
CA SER A 127 -13.59 -19.43 61.98
C SER A 127 -13.10 -20.87 61.84
N ARG A 128 -13.24 -21.45 60.64
CA ARG A 128 -12.52 -22.67 60.29
C ARG A 128 -11.07 -22.31 60.05
N SER A 129 -10.20 -22.74 60.96
CA SER A 129 -8.75 -22.76 60.78
C SER A 129 -8.42 -23.72 59.65
N ILE A 130 -8.40 -23.20 58.42
CA ILE A 130 -7.84 -23.92 57.29
C ILE A 130 -6.32 -23.80 57.45
N SER A 131 -5.68 -24.89 57.85
CA SER A 131 -4.24 -25.06 57.71
C SER A 131 -3.90 -24.90 56.23
N ARG A 132 -3.38 -23.74 55.86
CA ARG A 132 -2.88 -23.48 54.51
C ARG A 132 -1.72 -24.45 54.24
N PRO A 133 -1.78 -25.31 53.21
CA PRO A 133 -0.57 -25.90 52.68
C PRO A 133 0.31 -24.75 52.18
N THR A 134 1.57 -24.77 52.61
CA THR A 134 2.57 -23.77 52.24
C THR A 134 2.65 -23.64 50.72
N PRO A 135 2.57 -22.43 50.14
CA PRO A 135 2.70 -22.23 48.71
C PRO A 135 4.11 -22.63 48.30
N ARG A 136 4.24 -23.67 47.47
CA ARG A 136 5.47 -23.99 46.77
C ARG A 136 5.79 -22.79 45.88
N GLN A 137 6.82 -22.02 46.22
CA GLN A 137 7.26 -20.88 45.42
C GLN A 137 7.72 -21.38 44.05
N VAL A 138 6.86 -21.24 43.05
CA VAL A 138 7.28 -21.31 41.65
C VAL A 138 7.94 -19.97 41.36
N VAL A 139 9.27 -19.92 41.46
CA VAL A 139 10.06 -18.79 41.02
C VAL A 139 10.00 -18.77 39.49
N MET A 140 9.02 -18.04 38.94
CA MET A 140 9.10 -17.64 37.53
C MET A 140 10.20 -16.57 37.42
N PRO A 141 11.18 -16.71 36.53
CA PRO A 141 12.14 -15.65 36.27
C PRO A 141 11.38 -14.43 35.73
N ILE A 142 11.35 -13.36 36.51
CA ILE A 142 10.88 -12.05 36.09
C ILE A 142 11.84 -11.60 34.98
N ALA A 143 11.40 -11.72 33.73
CA ALA A 143 12.08 -11.08 32.62
C ALA A 143 12.09 -9.56 32.89
N ALA A 144 13.28 -8.98 32.91
CA ALA A 144 13.47 -7.56 33.14
C ALA A 144 12.57 -6.74 32.21
N PRO A 145 11.92 -5.66 32.70
CA PRO A 145 11.10 -4.80 31.86
C PRO A 145 11.99 -4.17 30.78
N GLN A 146 11.67 -4.47 29.53
CA GLN A 146 12.27 -3.83 28.36
C GLN A 146 12.11 -2.30 28.52
N PRO A 147 13.19 -1.50 28.36
CA PRO A 147 13.10 -0.05 28.46
C PRO A 147 12.13 0.48 27.41
N ARG A 148 11.16 1.28 27.84
CA ARG A 148 10.22 1.95 26.93
C ARG A 148 11.02 2.80 25.92
N PRO A 149 10.72 2.72 24.62
CA PRO A 149 11.34 3.59 23.64
C PRO A 149 11.06 5.05 24.02
N THR A 150 12.12 5.85 24.09
CA THR A 150 12.03 7.28 24.36
C THR A 150 11.20 7.98 23.27
N PRO A 151 10.43 9.01 23.63
CA PRO A 151 9.70 9.81 22.65
C PRO A 151 10.67 10.40 21.64
N ILE A 152 10.51 10.02 20.37
CA ILE A 152 11.22 10.61 19.24
C ILE A 152 10.87 12.11 19.22
N GLN A 153 11.85 12.95 19.54
CA GLN A 153 11.71 14.40 19.38
C GLN A 153 11.53 14.69 17.90
N ARG A 154 10.38 15.25 17.52
CA ARG A 154 10.18 15.84 16.20
C ARG A 154 11.23 16.94 16.01
N PRO A 155 12.06 16.88 14.95
CA PRO A 155 12.87 18.01 14.57
C PRO A 155 11.96 19.21 14.29
N SER A 156 12.20 20.31 15.01
CA SER A 156 11.54 21.59 14.79
C SER A 156 11.92 22.09 13.39
N LEU A 157 10.93 22.27 12.52
CA LEU A 157 11.11 22.85 11.19
C LEU A 157 11.51 24.32 11.35
N ALA A 158 12.76 24.63 10.99
CA ALA A 158 13.18 26.01 10.81
C ALA A 158 12.40 26.66 9.65
N PRO A 159 12.06 27.96 9.73
CA PRO A 159 11.25 28.61 8.73
C PRO A 159 12.06 28.83 7.45
N VAL A 160 11.58 28.21 6.36
CA VAL A 160 12.08 28.43 5.00
C VAL A 160 11.89 29.90 4.63
N LYS A 161 12.99 30.62 4.44
CA LYS A 161 12.99 31.99 3.92
C LYS A 161 12.56 32.00 2.45
N ALA A 162 11.75 33.01 2.11
CA ALA A 162 11.15 33.27 0.81
C ALA A 162 12.18 33.37 -0.36
N PRO A 163 11.74 33.14 -1.62
CA PRO A 163 12.61 33.05 -2.78
C PRO A 163 13.10 34.44 -3.23
N ILE A 164 14.41 34.59 -3.34
CA ILE A 164 15.06 35.77 -3.93
C ILE A 164 15.15 35.55 -5.44
N SER A 165 14.44 36.40 -6.17
CA SER A 165 14.60 36.64 -7.60
C SER A 165 15.97 37.22 -7.92
N LYS A 166 16.77 36.58 -8.78
CA LYS A 166 17.80 37.26 -9.58
C LYS A 166 17.96 36.62 -10.97
N SER A 167 17.52 37.39 -11.96
CA SER A 167 18.11 37.64 -13.29
C SER A 167 18.84 36.52 -14.02
N MET A 168 18.31 36.21 -15.21
CA MET A 168 18.98 35.51 -16.31
C MET A 168 20.35 36.15 -16.65
N PRO A 169 21.41 35.34 -16.82
CA PRO A 169 22.55 35.70 -17.66
C PRO A 169 22.26 35.37 -19.14
N PRO A 170 22.84 36.13 -20.08
CA PRO A 170 22.65 35.94 -21.52
C PRO A 170 23.27 34.61 -22.01
N PRO A 171 22.82 34.07 -23.16
CA PRO A 171 23.30 32.79 -23.67
C PRO A 171 24.77 32.89 -24.09
N PRO A 172 25.65 31.98 -23.62
CA PRO A 172 27.00 31.90 -24.14
C PRO A 172 26.98 31.33 -25.55
N MET A 173 27.71 32.00 -26.42
CA MET A 173 27.90 31.68 -27.83
C MET A 173 28.54 30.30 -27.99
N LEU A 174 28.07 29.55 -28.99
CA LEU A 174 28.72 28.32 -29.46
C LEU A 174 30.14 28.62 -29.93
N ASP A 175 31.13 28.12 -29.19
CA ASP A 175 32.48 27.95 -29.72
C ASP A 175 33.11 26.65 -29.20
N LYS A 176 33.53 25.85 -30.17
CA LYS A 176 34.58 24.82 -30.15
C LYS A 176 34.47 23.64 -29.18
N ALA A 177 34.38 22.47 -29.82
CA ALA A 177 34.83 21.17 -29.34
C ALA A 177 36.04 21.27 -28.40
N ALA A 178 35.80 21.03 -27.12
CA ALA A 178 36.83 20.73 -26.15
C ALA A 178 36.91 19.21 -26.04
N GLU A 179 37.99 18.65 -26.59
CA GLU A 179 38.52 17.34 -26.23
C GLU A 179 38.54 17.24 -24.70
N THR A 180 37.73 16.34 -24.15
CA THR A 180 37.81 16.00 -22.73
C THR A 180 39.15 15.31 -22.49
N ALA A 181 40.03 16.06 -21.85
CA ALA A 181 41.31 15.63 -21.33
C ALA A 181 41.15 14.36 -20.48
N TYR A 182 41.94 13.35 -20.83
CA TYR A 182 42.02 12.08 -20.14
C TYR A 182 42.75 12.27 -18.80
N GLU A 183 42.01 12.20 -17.70
CA GLU A 183 42.60 12.05 -16.37
C GLU A 183 43.08 10.60 -16.15
N PRO A 184 44.25 10.40 -15.52
CA PRO A 184 44.95 9.11 -15.46
C PRO A 184 44.16 8.02 -14.72
N GLU A 185 44.20 6.80 -15.24
CA GLU A 185 43.42 5.60 -14.88
C GLU A 185 43.61 5.05 -13.44
N ALA A 186 44.26 5.78 -12.53
CA ALA A 186 44.82 5.20 -11.32
C ALA A 186 43.86 5.11 -10.11
N LYS A 187 42.63 5.65 -10.16
CA LYS A 187 41.61 5.51 -9.08
C LYS A 187 40.16 5.57 -9.57
N ARG A 188 39.80 4.87 -10.66
CA ARG A 188 38.38 4.80 -11.05
C ARG A 188 37.59 4.04 -9.99
N THR A 189 36.69 4.73 -9.31
CA THR A 189 35.79 4.10 -8.33
C THR A 189 34.70 3.36 -9.11
N PHE A 190 34.18 2.24 -8.59
CA PHE A 190 33.07 1.50 -9.23
C PHE A 190 31.85 2.38 -9.54
N LEU A 191 31.66 3.44 -8.75
CA LEU A 191 30.63 4.46 -8.95
C LEU A 191 30.85 5.27 -10.23
N ASP A 192 32.11 5.61 -10.57
CA ASP A 192 32.44 6.34 -11.78
C ASP A 192 32.15 5.50 -13.02
N GLN A 193 32.48 4.20 -12.98
CA GLN A 193 32.14 3.25 -14.04
C GLN A 193 30.63 3.11 -14.23
N ALA A 194 29.87 3.07 -13.14
CA ALA A 194 28.42 3.02 -13.21
C ALA A 194 27.86 4.34 -13.79
N MET A 195 28.35 5.50 -13.37
CA MET A 195 27.95 6.80 -13.91
C MET A 195 28.26 6.94 -15.41
N ASP A 196 29.43 6.48 -15.86
CA ASP A 196 29.78 6.45 -17.28
C ASP A 196 28.83 5.54 -18.06
N TRP A 197 28.47 4.38 -17.51
CA TRP A 197 27.47 3.49 -18.11
C TRP A 197 26.09 4.16 -18.24
N LEU A 198 25.62 4.86 -17.20
CA LEU A 198 24.36 5.62 -17.28
C LEU A 198 24.38 6.68 -18.39
N ARG A 199 25.52 7.38 -18.55
CA ARG A 199 25.71 8.41 -19.58
C ARG A 199 25.71 7.83 -20.98
N MET A 200 26.36 6.68 -21.17
CA MET A 200 26.35 5.97 -22.45
C MET A 200 24.96 5.49 -22.84
N GLU A 201 24.16 5.05 -21.89
CA GLU A 201 22.80 4.56 -22.13
C GLU A 201 21.78 5.70 -22.40
N GLY A 202 22.21 6.97 -22.28
CA GLY A 202 21.35 8.13 -22.57
C GLY A 202 20.32 8.43 -21.49
N THR A 203 20.67 8.22 -20.21
CA THR A 203 19.74 8.30 -19.09
C THR A 203 19.81 9.62 -18.33
N GLU A 204 18.66 10.23 -18.01
CA GLU A 204 18.56 11.47 -17.21
C GLU A 204 18.44 11.12 -15.71
N ILE A 205 19.34 11.61 -14.88
CA ILE A 205 19.27 11.42 -13.42
C ILE A 205 18.31 12.46 -12.84
N ILE A 206 17.23 12.03 -12.18
CA ILE A 206 16.23 12.93 -11.58
C ILE A 206 16.62 13.25 -10.13
N GLU A 207 16.94 12.23 -9.35
CA GLU A 207 17.13 12.37 -7.90
C GLU A 207 18.20 11.42 -7.38
N GLU A 208 19.13 11.95 -6.58
CA GLU A 208 20.10 11.16 -5.81
C GLU A 208 19.59 11.04 -4.37
N LEU A 209 19.06 9.87 -4.01
CA LEU A 209 18.40 9.67 -2.73
C LEU A 209 19.41 9.37 -1.61
N SER A 210 20.49 8.66 -1.92
CA SER A 210 21.56 8.37 -0.97
C SER A 210 22.89 8.06 -1.64
N SER A 211 23.95 8.74 -1.21
CA SER A 211 25.33 8.49 -1.63
C SER A 211 26.15 8.00 -0.44
N LYS A 212 26.39 6.68 -0.37
CA LYS A 212 27.36 6.06 0.54
C LYS A 212 28.61 5.66 -0.26
N LYS A 213 29.75 5.54 0.42
CA LYS A 213 31.06 5.23 -0.21
C LYS A 213 31.05 4.02 -1.16
N ASN A 214 30.18 3.02 -0.92
CA ASN A 214 30.09 1.79 -1.72
C ASN A 214 28.67 1.48 -2.25
N GLU A 215 27.69 2.33 -1.95
CA GLU A 215 26.30 2.14 -2.32
C GLU A 215 25.69 3.48 -2.74
N MET A 216 24.99 3.51 -3.86
CA MET A 216 24.35 4.71 -4.35
C MET A 216 22.92 4.39 -4.77
N GLU A 217 21.98 5.22 -4.35
CA GLU A 217 20.57 5.11 -4.68
C GLU A 217 20.16 6.31 -5.52
N LEU A 218 19.62 6.00 -6.70
CA LEU A 218 19.33 6.95 -7.76
C LEU A 218 17.90 6.71 -8.24
N ILE A 219 17.21 7.78 -8.63
CA ILE A 219 16.02 7.69 -9.47
C ILE A 219 16.39 8.24 -10.84
N VAL A 220 16.20 7.41 -11.85
CA VAL A 220 16.71 7.64 -13.19
C VAL A 220 15.56 7.59 -14.19
N ASN A 221 15.51 8.52 -15.14
CA ASN A 221 14.52 8.57 -16.21
C ASN A 221 15.08 7.98 -17.49
N VAL A 222 14.51 6.85 -17.92
CA VAL A 222 14.85 6.21 -19.19
C VAL A 222 13.80 6.56 -20.22
N TYR A 223 14.24 7.06 -21.38
CA TYR A 223 13.37 7.23 -22.54
C TYR A 223 13.18 5.89 -23.24
N THR A 224 11.97 5.36 -23.16
CA THR A 224 11.56 4.17 -23.91
C THR A 224 10.61 4.56 -25.04
N ASP A 225 10.32 3.63 -25.95
CA ASP A 225 9.31 3.85 -27.02
C ASP A 225 7.93 4.22 -26.46
N PHE A 226 7.67 3.87 -25.19
CA PHE A 226 6.43 4.19 -24.47
C PHE A 226 6.50 5.50 -23.68
N GLY A 227 7.58 6.26 -23.81
CA GLY A 227 7.82 7.52 -23.14
C GLY A 227 8.81 7.42 -21.97
N LYS A 228 8.81 8.47 -21.15
CA LYS A 228 9.70 8.65 -19.99
C LYS A 228 9.27 7.74 -18.84
N VAL A 229 10.09 6.76 -18.50
CA VAL A 229 9.84 5.85 -17.38
C VAL A 229 10.88 6.07 -16.29
N ASN A 230 10.42 6.23 -15.06
CA ASN A 230 11.28 6.35 -13.90
C ASN A 230 11.69 4.95 -13.43
N PHE A 231 12.98 4.75 -13.19
CA PHE A 231 13.56 3.55 -12.63
C PHE A 231 14.23 3.89 -11.30
N TYR A 232 13.97 3.08 -10.28
CA TYR A 232 14.72 3.12 -9.04
C TYR A 232 15.99 2.29 -9.23
N MET A 233 17.15 2.93 -9.20
CA MET A 233 18.42 2.25 -9.42
C MET A 233 19.30 2.28 -8.18
N LYS A 234 19.78 1.10 -7.78
CA LYS A 234 20.75 0.96 -6.69
C LYS A 234 22.05 0.38 -7.23
N ILE A 235 23.12 1.13 -7.08
CA ILE A 235 24.48 0.70 -7.43
C ILE A 235 25.11 0.18 -6.15
N LYS A 236 25.56 -1.08 -6.12
CA LYS A 236 26.16 -1.70 -4.94
C LYS A 236 27.39 -2.50 -5.30
N ASN A 237 28.53 -2.09 -4.75
CA ASN A 237 29.78 -2.83 -4.88
C ASN A 237 29.86 -3.92 -3.79
N LYS A 238 29.42 -5.14 -4.12
CA LYS A 238 29.49 -6.31 -3.24
C LYS A 238 29.86 -7.54 -4.06
N LYS A 239 30.77 -8.39 -3.54
CA LYS A 239 31.24 -9.61 -4.22
C LYS A 239 30.14 -10.65 -4.46
N SER A 240 29.18 -10.73 -3.56
CA SER A 240 28.01 -11.60 -3.69
C SER A 240 26.75 -10.90 -3.21
N ILE A 241 25.70 -10.89 -4.05
CA ILE A 241 24.40 -10.32 -3.69
C ILE A 241 23.58 -11.36 -2.94
N THR A 242 23.08 -10.95 -1.78
CA THR A 242 22.20 -11.76 -0.93
C THR A 242 20.74 -11.34 -1.10
N GLU A 243 19.81 -12.23 -0.78
CA GLU A 243 18.35 -11.97 -0.83
C GLU A 243 17.94 -10.68 -0.09
N ALA A 244 18.54 -10.41 1.07
CA ALA A 244 18.29 -9.19 1.84
C ALA A 244 18.61 -7.90 1.06
N ASP A 245 19.60 -7.92 0.16
CA ASP A 245 19.93 -6.76 -0.68
C ASP A 245 18.85 -6.52 -1.74
N LEU A 246 18.32 -7.58 -2.34
CA LEU A 246 17.21 -7.51 -3.30
C LEU A 246 15.91 -7.06 -2.63
N MET A 247 15.64 -7.50 -1.40
CA MET A 247 14.49 -7.04 -0.63
C MET A 247 14.55 -5.54 -0.32
N ALA A 248 15.73 -5.01 0.02
CA ALA A 248 15.91 -3.59 0.27
C ALA A 248 15.63 -2.75 -0.99
N ILE A 249 16.06 -3.24 -2.16
CA ILE A 249 15.83 -2.59 -3.45
C ILE A 249 14.35 -2.65 -3.83
N TYR A 250 13.72 -3.81 -3.61
CA TYR A 250 12.30 -3.99 -3.82
C TYR A 250 11.48 -3.01 -2.97
N ALA A 251 11.82 -2.84 -1.69
CA ALA A 251 11.15 -1.90 -0.81
C ALA A 251 11.26 -0.46 -1.31
N GLY A 252 12.46 -0.02 -1.71
CA GLY A 252 12.67 1.32 -2.28
C GLY A 252 11.93 1.52 -3.61
N ALA A 253 11.85 0.48 -4.44
CA ALA A 253 11.10 0.49 -5.69
C ALA A 253 9.58 0.59 -5.45
N MET A 254 9.05 -0.12 -4.45
CA MET A 254 7.64 -0.04 -4.05
C MET A 254 7.28 1.34 -3.48
N GLU A 255 8.16 1.94 -2.68
CA GLU A 255 7.95 3.29 -2.12
C GLU A 255 7.85 4.35 -3.23
N ASN A 256 8.73 4.26 -4.23
CA ASN A 256 8.77 5.17 -5.36
C ASN A 256 7.83 4.78 -6.52
N LYS A 257 7.12 3.65 -6.40
CA LYS A 257 6.20 3.10 -7.42
C LYS A 257 6.84 2.93 -8.80
N CYS A 258 8.12 2.55 -8.83
CA CYS A 258 8.91 2.42 -10.04
C CYS A 258 9.56 1.03 -10.12
N PRO A 259 9.80 0.48 -11.32
CA PRO A 259 10.63 -0.72 -11.48
C PRO A 259 12.05 -0.48 -10.97
N ALA A 260 12.70 -1.56 -10.51
CA ALA A 260 13.98 -1.50 -9.84
C ALA A 260 15.12 -2.07 -10.70
N VAL A 261 16.27 -1.40 -10.68
CA VAL A 261 17.51 -1.88 -11.31
C VAL A 261 18.62 -1.95 -10.28
N LEU A 262 19.26 -3.11 -10.16
CA LEU A 262 20.46 -3.29 -9.34
C LEU A 262 21.68 -3.37 -10.24
N VAL A 263 22.65 -2.49 -10.01
CA VAL A 263 23.95 -2.53 -10.69
C VAL A 263 25.00 -3.04 -9.73
N THR A 264 25.73 -4.10 -10.11
CA THR A 264 26.75 -4.71 -9.25
C THR A 264 27.93 -5.27 -10.04
N ASN A 265 29.04 -5.53 -9.35
CA ASN A 265 30.18 -6.29 -9.90
C ASN A 265 30.12 -7.78 -9.47
N GLY A 266 29.37 -8.10 -8.41
CA GLY A 266 29.35 -9.42 -7.81
C GLY A 266 28.49 -10.46 -8.52
N ASN A 267 28.66 -11.73 -8.12
CA ASN A 267 27.77 -12.82 -8.53
C ASN A 267 26.56 -12.91 -7.60
N LEU A 268 25.44 -13.43 -8.11
CA LEU A 268 24.26 -13.67 -7.30
C LEU A 268 24.41 -14.96 -6.49
N ALA A 269 23.90 -14.95 -5.26
CA ALA A 269 23.74 -16.18 -4.49
C ALA A 269 22.53 -16.97 -4.99
N LYS A 270 22.51 -18.29 -4.79
CA LYS A 270 21.38 -19.16 -5.18
C LYS A 270 20.04 -18.72 -4.60
N SER A 271 20.03 -18.16 -3.38
CA SER A 271 18.83 -17.58 -2.77
C SER A 271 18.36 -16.30 -3.47
N ALA A 272 19.30 -15.49 -3.97
CA ALA A 272 18.98 -14.28 -4.71
C ALA A 272 18.43 -14.60 -6.12
N GLU A 273 18.92 -15.67 -6.75
CA GLU A 273 18.39 -16.17 -8.04
C GLU A 273 16.94 -16.64 -7.91
N ALA A 274 16.61 -17.43 -6.88
CA ALA A 274 15.23 -17.86 -6.62
C ALA A 274 14.27 -16.67 -6.42
N PHE A 275 14.73 -15.60 -5.77
CA PHE A 275 13.95 -14.38 -5.57
C PHE A 275 13.74 -13.60 -6.88
N LEU A 276 14.70 -13.66 -7.80
CA LEU A 276 14.58 -13.09 -9.14
C LEU A 276 13.62 -13.89 -10.03
N ASP A 277 13.55 -15.21 -9.88
CA ASP A 277 12.57 -15.99 -10.64
C ASP A 277 11.13 -15.65 -10.22
N GLU A 278 10.90 -15.38 -8.93
CA GLU A 278 9.58 -14.98 -8.42
C GLU A 278 9.23 -13.52 -8.75
N LYS A 279 10.21 -12.59 -8.66
CA LYS A 279 9.99 -11.14 -8.73
C LYS A 279 10.71 -10.42 -9.87
N GLY A 280 11.24 -11.16 -10.84
CA GLY A 280 12.08 -10.66 -11.93
C GLY A 280 11.38 -9.71 -12.90
N TRP A 281 10.04 -9.63 -12.83
CA TRP A 281 9.28 -8.64 -13.59
C TRP A 281 9.41 -7.21 -13.01
N ILE A 282 9.76 -7.06 -11.73
CA ILE A 282 9.96 -5.75 -11.07
C ILE A 282 11.44 -5.40 -10.95
N ILE A 283 12.30 -6.38 -10.65
CA ILE A 283 13.72 -6.14 -10.36
C ILE A 283 14.58 -6.73 -11.48
N LYS A 284 15.40 -5.89 -12.12
CA LYS A 284 16.47 -6.33 -13.03
C LYS A 284 17.83 -6.15 -12.38
N VAL A 285 18.67 -7.17 -12.45
CA VAL A 285 20.07 -7.08 -12.01
C VAL A 285 20.98 -6.99 -13.23
N LYS A 286 21.84 -5.98 -13.27
CA LYS A 286 22.87 -5.78 -14.29
C LYS A 286 24.24 -5.90 -13.64
N LYS A 287 25.06 -6.77 -14.22
CA LYS A 287 26.47 -6.89 -13.86
C LYS A 287 27.32 -5.96 -14.74
N LEU A 288 28.20 -5.21 -14.12
CA LEU A 288 29.29 -4.43 -14.75
C LEU A 288 30.60 -5.20 -14.65
#